data_AF-T1ANZ0-F1
#
_entry.id   AF-T1ANZ0-F1
#
_cell.length_a   1.000
_cell.length_b   1.000
_cell.length_c   1.000
_cell.angle_alpha   90.00
_cell.angle_beta   90.00
_cell.angle_gamma   90.00
#
_symmetry.space_group_name_H-M   'P 1'
#
loop_
_entity.id
_entity.type
_entity.pdbx_description
1 polymer ?
#
loop_
_entity_poly.entity_id
_entity_poly.type
_entity_poly.pdbx_seq_one_letter_code
_entity_poly.pdbx_strand_id
1 'polypeptide(L)'
;MNPRFSLAFAWYYGFRTIKRGPSYVIASLSSPLTLLFLIYIISKGELIKYAVVGGFLGLVASVSFASVADAAFLRIQLRIQDLFVATSISPTDYILGLTLSYIIFSMPGIILYAIIGAFIHIFTLQAIIALILLLIVLTISTAGLSMTIGGAVHHIRNVWGISAIMSVVL
;
A
#
# COMPACT_ATOMS: atom_id res chain seq x y z
N MET A 1 23.80 2.35 -3.28
CA MET A 1 22.64 1.61 -2.76
C MET A 1 23.04 0.88 -1.49
N ASN A 2 22.34 1.15 -0.40
CA ASN A 2 22.52 0.52 0.90
C ASN A 2 21.30 -0.37 1.23
N PRO A 3 21.31 -1.65 0.80
CA PRO A 3 20.14 -2.53 0.94
C PRO A 3 19.80 -2.84 2.41
N ARG A 4 20.79 -2.76 3.31
CA ARG A 4 20.57 -2.96 4.74
C ARG A 4 19.64 -1.90 5.32
N PHE A 5 19.82 -0.65 4.92
CA PHE A 5 18.94 0.44 5.34
C PHE A 5 17.53 0.22 4.81
N SER A 6 17.35 0.00 3.51
CA SER A 6 16.01 -0.17 2.92
C SER A 6 15.24 -1.32 3.56
N LEU A 7 15.89 -2.46 3.81
CA LEU A 7 15.26 -3.61 4.48
C LEU A 7 14.95 -3.33 5.96
N ALA A 8 15.86 -2.68 6.69
CA ALA A 8 15.61 -2.32 8.10
C ALA A 8 14.48 -1.30 8.22
N PHE A 9 14.41 -0.33 7.30
CA PHE A 9 13.35 0.65 7.24
C PHE A 9 12.01 0.00 6.87
N ALA A 10 12.01 -0.92 5.90
CA ALA A 10 10.85 -1.73 5.53
C ALA A 10 10.31 -2.57 6.70
N TRP A 11 11.21 -3.17 7.47
CA TRP A 11 10.86 -3.91 8.67
C TRP A 11 10.27 -3.02 9.77
N TYR A 12 10.90 -1.87 10.02
CA TYR A 12 10.44 -0.95 11.06
C TYR A 12 9.11 -0.29 10.70
N TYR A 13 8.97 0.20 9.47
CA TYR A 13 7.80 0.98 9.07
C TYR A 13 6.65 0.12 8.55
N GLY A 14 6.94 -1.05 7.96
CA GLY A 14 5.92 -2.00 7.53
C GLY A 14 5.56 -3.00 8.62
N PHE A 15 6.49 -3.90 8.96
CA PHE A 15 6.19 -5.06 9.81
C PHE A 15 5.89 -4.68 11.27
N ARG A 16 6.69 -3.82 11.90
CA ARG A 16 6.43 -3.41 13.29
C ARG A 16 5.12 -2.64 13.42
N THR A 17 4.74 -1.87 12.39
CA THR A 17 3.48 -1.13 12.35
C THR A 17 2.28 -2.07 12.38
N ILE A 18 2.32 -3.20 11.67
CA ILE A 18 1.26 -4.23 11.75
C ILE A 18 1.06 -4.70 13.20
N LYS A 19 2.16 -4.99 13.92
CA LYS A 19 2.08 -5.48 15.31
C LYS A 19 1.65 -4.40 16.30
N ARG A 20 2.02 -3.14 16.05
CA ARG A 20 1.78 -2.01 16.98
C ARG A 20 0.48 -1.26 16.70
N GLY A 21 -0.04 -1.33 15.49
CA GLY A 21 -1.22 -0.62 15.02
C GLY A 21 -2.19 -1.53 14.27
N PRO A 22 -2.77 -2.56 14.93
CA PRO A 22 -3.73 -3.45 14.29
C PRO A 22 -4.97 -2.71 13.77
N SER A 23 -5.31 -1.57 14.37
CA SER A 23 -6.37 -0.67 13.88
C SER A 23 -6.13 -0.20 12.44
N TYR A 24 -4.89 0.06 12.04
CA TYR A 24 -4.57 0.46 10.67
C TYR A 24 -4.77 -0.67 9.67
N VAL A 25 -4.51 -1.92 10.08
CA VAL A 25 -4.76 -3.10 9.23
C VAL A 25 -6.26 -3.29 9.02
N ILE A 26 -7.06 -3.09 10.07
CA ILE A 26 -8.53 -3.15 9.97
C ILE A 26 -9.04 -2.00 9.08
N ALA A 27 -8.51 -0.78 9.26
CA ALA A 27 -8.89 0.38 8.47
C ALA A 27 -8.58 0.18 6.98
N SER A 28 -7.38 -0.32 6.64
CA SER A 28 -6.99 -0.56 5.25
C SER A 28 -7.83 -1.65 4.57
N LEU A 29 -8.35 -2.61 5.35
CA LEU A 29 -9.23 -3.67 4.85
C LEU A 29 -10.70 -3.27 4.76
N SER A 30 -11.12 -2.23 5.49
CA SER A 30 -12.54 -1.86 5.61
C SER A 30 -13.17 -1.54 4.27
N SER A 31 -12.53 -0.72 3.44
CA SER A 31 -13.05 -0.34 2.12
C SER A 31 -13.08 -1.53 1.13
N PRO A 32 -11.96 -2.26 0.91
CA PRO A 32 -11.98 -3.43 0.02
C PRO A 32 -13.01 -4.50 0.42
N LEU A 33 -13.12 -4.82 1.72
CA LEU A 33 -14.06 -5.84 2.20
C LEU A 33 -15.51 -5.37 2.09
N THR A 34 -15.78 -4.08 2.30
CA THR A 34 -17.11 -3.50 2.11
C THR A 34 -17.53 -3.60 0.64
N LEU A 35 -16.64 -3.27 -0.30
CA LEU A 35 -16.92 -3.41 -1.73
C LEU A 35 -17.15 -4.88 -2.13
N LEU A 36 -16.35 -5.81 -1.61
CA LEU A 36 -16.55 -7.24 -1.83
C LEU A 36 -17.94 -7.68 -1.36
N PHE A 37 -18.34 -7.27 -0.16
CA PHE A 37 -19.64 -7.57 0.43
C PHE A 37 -20.80 -6.98 -0.39
N LEU A 38 -20.70 -5.71 -0.79
CA LEU A 38 -21.73 -5.05 -1.60
C LEU A 38 -21.88 -5.72 -2.97
N ILE A 39 -20.77 -6.02 -3.64
CA ILE A 39 -20.81 -6.71 -4.94
C ILE A 39 -21.44 -8.09 -4.79
N TYR A 40 -21.09 -8.83 -3.72
CA TYR A 40 -21.70 -10.13 -3.47
C TYR A 40 -23.22 -10.04 -3.32
N ILE A 41 -23.73 -9.10 -2.53
CA ILE A 41 -25.17 -8.90 -2.31
C ILE A 41 -25.87 -8.49 -3.62
N ILE A 42 -25.35 -7.49 -4.31
CA ILE A 42 -25.99 -6.90 -5.49
C ILE A 42 -25.99 -7.88 -6.66
N SER A 43 -24.84 -8.54 -6.91
CA SER A 43 -24.71 -9.50 -8.00
C SER A 43 -25.21 -10.91 -7.66
N LYS A 44 -25.71 -11.13 -6.43
CA LYS A 44 -26.06 -12.46 -5.91
C LYS A 44 -24.93 -13.50 -6.09
N GLY A 45 -23.68 -13.04 -6.00
CA GLY A 45 -22.49 -13.87 -6.15
C GLY A 45 -21.95 -14.03 -7.57
N GLU A 46 -22.65 -13.56 -8.63
CA GLU A 46 -22.16 -13.71 -10.01
C GLU A 46 -20.82 -13.00 -10.26
N LEU A 47 -20.60 -11.86 -9.61
CA LEU A 47 -19.40 -11.03 -9.81
C LEU A 47 -18.34 -11.19 -8.72
N ILE A 48 -18.47 -12.20 -7.84
CA ILE A 48 -17.56 -12.37 -6.69
C ILE A 48 -16.11 -12.55 -7.10
N LYS A 49 -15.85 -13.24 -8.22
CA LYS A 49 -14.49 -13.47 -8.74
C LYS A 49 -13.81 -12.14 -9.09
N TYR A 50 -14.53 -11.24 -9.75
CA TYR A 50 -14.05 -9.90 -10.08
C TYR A 50 -13.86 -9.04 -8.83
N ALA A 51 -14.77 -9.14 -7.87
CA ALA A 51 -14.69 -8.42 -6.61
C ALA A 51 -13.46 -8.81 -5.77
N VAL A 52 -13.09 -10.10 -5.76
CA VAL A 52 -11.88 -10.57 -5.06
C VAL A 52 -10.62 -10.01 -5.72
N VAL A 53 -10.53 -10.07 -7.05
CA VAL A 53 -9.39 -9.46 -7.78
C VAL A 53 -9.33 -7.96 -7.52
N GLY A 54 -10.46 -7.25 -7.66
CA GLY A 54 -10.55 -5.82 -7.36
C GLY A 54 -10.19 -5.47 -5.93
N GLY A 55 -10.49 -6.36 -4.97
CA GLY A 55 -10.12 -6.19 -3.57
C GLY A 55 -8.60 -6.27 -3.32
N PHE A 56 -7.87 -7.15 -4.02
CA PHE A 56 -6.40 -7.12 -4.00
C PHE A 56 -5.87 -5.78 -4.50
N LEU A 57 -6.41 -5.28 -5.61
CA LEU A 57 -5.95 -4.03 -6.23
C LEU A 57 -6.27 -2.83 -5.37
N GLY A 58 -7.52 -2.75 -4.89
CA GLY A 58 -7.99 -1.66 -4.04
C GLY A 58 -7.24 -1.60 -2.71
N LEU A 59 -6.93 -2.76 -2.11
CA LEU A 59 -6.11 -2.81 -0.89
C LEU A 59 -4.71 -2.23 -1.15
N VAL A 60 -4.00 -2.76 -2.14
CA VAL A 60 -2.61 -2.36 -2.42
C VAL A 60 -2.54 -0.91 -2.87
N ALA A 61 -3.46 -0.47 -3.73
CA ALA A 61 -3.55 0.93 -4.15
C ALA A 61 -3.84 1.87 -2.97
N SER A 62 -4.82 1.53 -2.12
CA SER A 62 -5.17 2.35 -0.95
C SER A 62 -4.00 2.51 0.02
N VAL A 63 -3.30 1.42 0.33
CA VAL A 63 -2.12 1.44 1.21
C VAL A 63 -0.99 2.24 0.56
N SER A 64 -0.75 2.07 -0.74
CA SER A 64 0.26 2.86 -1.45
C SER A 64 -0.08 4.34 -1.50
N PHE A 65 -1.34 4.74 -1.69
CA PHE A 65 -1.71 6.17 -1.68
C PHE A 65 -1.69 6.78 -0.28
N ALA A 66 -1.89 5.99 0.77
CA ALA A 66 -1.62 6.44 2.13
C ALA A 66 -0.15 6.88 2.31
N SER A 67 0.77 6.35 1.48
CA SER A 67 2.17 6.77 1.49
C SER A 67 2.43 8.21 1.11
N VAL A 68 1.52 8.88 0.39
CA VAL A 68 1.59 10.34 0.17
C VAL A 68 1.68 11.03 1.52
N ALA A 69 0.88 10.55 2.47
CA ALA A 69 0.75 11.18 3.77
C ALA A 69 1.98 11.05 4.62
N ASP A 70 2.52 9.85 4.63
CA ASP A 70 3.73 9.53 5.35
C ASP A 70 4.95 10.19 4.69
N ALA A 71 5.03 10.22 3.36
CA ALA A 71 6.12 10.89 2.65
C ALA A 71 6.18 12.39 3.00
N ALA A 72 5.02 13.07 3.03
CA ALA A 72 4.94 14.47 3.43
C ALA A 72 5.21 14.65 4.93
N PHE A 73 4.67 13.79 5.79
CA PHE A 73 4.85 13.86 7.24
C PHE A 73 6.30 13.65 7.66
N LEU A 74 6.93 12.59 7.15
CA LEU A 74 8.33 12.24 7.44
C LEU A 74 9.29 13.35 6.99
N ARG A 75 8.97 14.04 5.89
CA ARG A 75 9.75 15.16 5.37
C ARG A 75 9.52 16.46 6.16
N ILE A 76 8.28 16.88 6.31
CA ILE A 76 7.95 18.22 6.83
C ILE A 76 8.03 18.25 8.35
N GLN A 77 7.44 17.26 9.01
CA GLN A 77 7.29 17.25 10.46
C GLN A 77 8.49 16.62 11.17
N LEU A 78 8.91 15.45 10.70
CA LEU A 78 10.01 14.71 11.31
C LEU A 78 11.38 15.04 10.73
N ARG A 79 11.42 15.74 9.58
CA ARG A 79 12.66 16.13 8.89
C ARG A 79 13.65 14.98 8.72
N ILE A 80 13.13 13.77 8.50
CA ILE A 80 13.94 12.55 8.39
C ILE A 80 14.97 12.67 7.27
N GLN A 81 14.62 13.35 6.17
CA GLN A 81 15.52 13.54 5.03
C GLN A 81 16.75 14.39 5.40
N ASP A 82 16.60 15.37 6.30
CA ASP A 82 17.70 16.20 6.77
C ASP A 82 18.69 15.39 7.61
N LEU A 83 18.19 14.41 8.37
CA LEU A 83 19.03 13.49 9.16
C LEU A 83 19.89 12.59 8.27
N PHE A 84 19.43 12.30 7.05
CA PHE A 84 20.16 11.43 6.13
C PHE A 84 21.27 12.14 5.36
N VAL A 85 21.28 13.48 5.30
CA VAL A 85 22.30 14.27 4.58
C VAL A 85 23.72 13.97 5.10
N ALA A 86 23.87 13.71 6.40
CA ALA A 86 25.15 13.37 7.03
C ALA A 86 25.50 11.87 6.96
N THR A 87 24.71 11.06 6.25
CA THR A 87 24.86 9.60 6.21
C THR A 87 25.14 9.10 4.79
N SER A 88 25.43 7.80 4.64
CA SER A 88 25.56 7.15 3.34
C SER A 88 24.23 6.73 2.71
N ILE A 89 23.10 7.18 3.26
CA ILE A 89 21.75 6.82 2.80
C ILE A 89 21.36 7.74 1.63
N SER A 90 21.13 7.14 0.47
CA SER A 90 20.68 7.89 -0.71
C SER A 90 19.15 8.04 -0.77
N PRO A 91 18.61 9.00 -1.55
CA PRO A 91 17.17 9.15 -1.74
C PRO A 91 16.50 7.89 -2.30
N THR A 92 17.20 7.14 -3.16
CA THR A 92 16.69 5.88 -3.72
C THR A 92 16.59 4.79 -2.64
N ASP A 93 17.54 4.73 -1.71
CA ASP A 93 17.48 3.78 -0.59
C ASP A 93 16.26 4.06 0.32
N TYR A 94 15.94 5.33 0.54
CA TYR A 94 14.74 5.78 1.27
C TYR A 94 13.45 5.41 0.55
N ILE A 95 13.34 5.76 -0.74
CA ILE A 95 12.15 5.45 -1.54
C ILE A 95 11.91 3.94 -1.60
N LEU A 96 12.96 3.15 -1.85
CA LEU A 96 12.86 1.69 -1.85
C LEU A 96 12.42 1.14 -0.48
N GLY A 97 12.99 1.65 0.61
CA GLY A 97 12.62 1.25 1.97
C GLY A 97 11.15 1.54 2.27
N LEU A 98 10.66 2.73 1.93
CA LEU A 98 9.26 3.10 2.19
C LEU A 98 8.32 2.27 1.29
N THR A 99 8.60 2.10 0.00
CA THR A 99 7.80 1.27 -0.90
C THR A 99 7.70 -0.18 -0.43
N LEU A 100 8.83 -0.77 -0.01
CA LEU A 100 8.84 -2.12 0.59
C LEU A 100 8.02 -2.18 1.88
N SER A 101 8.01 -1.11 2.67
CA SER A 101 7.19 -1.02 3.89
C SER A 101 5.70 -1.20 3.58
N TYR A 102 5.19 -0.58 2.51
CA TYR A 102 3.78 -0.68 2.13
C TYR A 102 3.39 -2.03 1.55
N ILE A 103 4.31 -2.68 0.82
CA ILE A 103 4.12 -4.07 0.40
C ILE A 103 3.98 -4.96 1.63
N ILE A 104 4.91 -4.84 2.58
CA ILE A 104 4.89 -5.62 3.83
C ILE A 104 3.62 -5.30 4.62
N PHE A 105 3.23 -4.04 4.74
CA PHE A 105 2.03 -3.62 5.44
C PHE A 105 0.75 -4.17 4.81
N SER A 106 0.73 -4.35 3.47
CA SER A 106 -0.40 -4.93 2.73
C SER A 106 -0.53 -6.45 2.90
N MET A 107 0.52 -7.14 3.37
CA MET A 107 0.54 -8.60 3.45
C MET A 107 -0.63 -9.24 4.21
N PRO A 108 -1.07 -8.74 5.38
CA PRO A 108 -2.22 -9.34 6.08
C PRO A 108 -3.48 -9.36 5.21
N GLY A 109 -3.71 -8.29 4.45
CA GLY A 109 -4.86 -8.20 3.57
C GLY A 109 -4.68 -9.01 2.29
N ILE A 110 -3.49 -9.03 1.70
CA ILE A 110 -3.17 -9.92 0.56
C ILE A 110 -3.40 -11.38 0.96
N ILE A 111 -2.97 -11.79 2.15
CA ILE A 111 -3.20 -13.14 2.68
C ILE A 111 -4.69 -13.41 2.82
N LEU A 112 -5.47 -12.48 3.38
CA LEU A 112 -6.91 -12.62 3.51
C LEU A 112 -7.60 -12.82 2.15
N TYR A 113 -7.29 -11.98 1.16
CA TYR A 113 -7.84 -12.10 -0.18
C TYR A 113 -7.36 -13.37 -0.91
N ALA A 114 -6.15 -13.84 -0.63
CA ALA A 114 -5.65 -15.12 -1.13
C ALA A 114 -6.42 -16.29 -0.52
N ILE A 115 -6.74 -16.25 0.77
CA ILE A 115 -7.59 -17.25 1.41
C ILE A 115 -8.98 -17.26 0.76
N ILE A 116 -9.60 -16.08 0.63
CA ILE A 116 -10.93 -15.94 -0.01
C ILE A 116 -10.88 -16.46 -1.46
N GLY A 117 -9.90 -16.05 -2.25
CA GLY A 117 -9.73 -16.48 -3.64
C GLY A 117 -9.52 -17.99 -3.79
N ALA A 118 -8.83 -18.62 -2.84
CA ALA A 118 -8.65 -20.07 -2.84
C ALA A 118 -9.98 -20.79 -2.59
N PHE A 119 -10.80 -20.29 -1.67
CA PHE A 119 -12.13 -20.83 -1.39
C PHE A 119 -13.09 -20.77 -2.59
N ILE A 120 -12.98 -19.75 -3.44
CA ILE A 120 -13.80 -19.61 -4.65
C ILE A 120 -13.12 -20.13 -5.93
N HIS A 121 -11.98 -20.82 -5.79
CA HIS A 121 -11.23 -21.47 -6.86
C HIS A 121 -10.89 -20.54 -8.05
N ILE A 122 -10.46 -19.31 -7.78
CA ILE A 122 -10.07 -18.37 -8.87
C ILE A 122 -8.62 -18.51 -9.31
N PHE A 123 -7.79 -19.24 -8.56
CA PHE A 123 -6.36 -19.31 -8.82
C PHE A 123 -6.00 -20.43 -9.78
N THR A 124 -5.51 -20.04 -10.95
CA THR A 124 -4.66 -20.86 -11.82
C THR A 124 -3.21 -20.38 -11.68
N LEU A 125 -2.22 -21.20 -12.06
CA LEU A 125 -0.82 -20.80 -12.02
C LEU A 125 -0.57 -19.51 -12.83
N GLN A 126 -1.20 -19.41 -14.00
CA GLN A 126 -1.14 -18.22 -14.86
C GLN A 126 -1.77 -16.99 -14.18
N ALA A 127 -2.94 -17.16 -13.54
CA ALA A 127 -3.62 -16.07 -12.84
C ALA A 127 -2.81 -15.57 -11.63
N ILE A 128 -2.15 -16.47 -10.89
CA ILE A 128 -1.29 -16.09 -9.76
C ILE A 128 -0.10 -15.25 -10.26
N ILE A 129 0.58 -15.71 -11.31
CA ILE A 129 1.73 -14.98 -11.87
C ILE A 129 1.29 -13.60 -12.37
N ALA A 130 0.18 -13.53 -13.11
CA ALA A 130 -0.37 -12.27 -13.60
C ALA A 130 -0.73 -11.33 -12.45
N LEU A 131 -1.38 -11.84 -11.39
CA LEU A 131 -1.73 -11.06 -10.21
C LEU A 131 -0.49 -10.52 -9.49
N ILE A 132 0.53 -11.34 -9.27
CA ILE A 132 1.78 -10.91 -8.62
C ILE A 132 2.45 -9.78 -9.42
N LEU A 133 2.60 -9.96 -10.73
CA LEU A 133 3.18 -8.93 -11.60
C LEU A 133 2.36 -7.64 -11.55
N LEU A 134 1.04 -7.75 -11.58
CA LEU A 134 0.15 -6.60 -11.54
C LEU A 134 0.23 -5.87 -10.20
N LEU A 135 0.32 -6.58 -9.08
CA LEU A 135 0.52 -5.97 -7.76
C LEU A 135 1.88 -5.27 -7.64
N ILE A 136 2.94 -5.85 -8.21
CA ILE A 136 4.28 -5.22 -8.23
C ILE A 136 4.24 -3.92 -9.03
N VAL A 137 3.73 -3.97 -10.26
CA VAL A 137 3.61 -2.80 -11.14
C VAL A 137 2.75 -1.74 -10.48
N LEU A 138 1.58 -2.12 -9.96
CA LEU A 138 0.66 -1.22 -9.26
C LEU A 138 1.37 -0.54 -8.08
N THR A 139 2.11 -1.29 -7.27
CA THR A 139 2.81 -0.73 -6.10
C THR A 139 3.90 0.24 -6.53
N ILE A 140 4.71 -0.08 -7.54
CA ILE A 140 5.77 0.81 -8.02
C ILE A 140 5.17 2.10 -8.59
N SER A 141 4.13 2.00 -9.41
CA SER A 141 3.44 3.15 -10.01
C SER A 141 2.80 4.05 -8.95
N THR A 142 2.04 3.47 -8.03
CA THR A 142 1.34 4.23 -6.97
C THR A 142 2.31 4.81 -5.95
N ALA A 143 3.38 4.11 -5.58
CA ALA A 143 4.43 4.64 -4.72
C ALA A 143 5.19 5.79 -5.40
N GLY A 144 5.53 5.67 -6.69
CA GLY A 144 6.18 6.75 -7.46
C GLY A 144 5.33 8.02 -7.50
N LEU A 145 4.03 7.89 -7.79
CA LEU A 145 3.08 9.00 -7.73
C LEU A 145 3.01 9.60 -6.32
N SER A 146 2.95 8.74 -5.31
CA SER A 146 2.81 9.16 -3.93
C SER A 146 4.01 9.93 -3.41
N MET A 147 5.23 9.51 -3.77
CA MET A 147 6.47 10.22 -3.46
C MET A 147 6.55 11.57 -4.15
N THR A 148 6.16 11.62 -5.42
CA THR A 148 6.17 12.86 -6.21
C THR A 148 5.23 13.88 -5.60
N ILE A 149 4.00 13.46 -5.27
CA ILE A 149 2.97 14.33 -4.70
C ILE A 149 3.30 14.69 -3.25
N GLY A 150 3.71 13.73 -2.42
CA GLY A 150 4.16 13.99 -1.05
C GLY A 150 5.35 14.96 -0.99
N GLY A 151 6.23 14.91 -2.00
CA GLY A 151 7.30 15.88 -2.23
C GLY A 151 6.81 17.26 -2.68
N ALA A 152 5.63 17.38 -3.28
CA ALA A 152 5.05 18.66 -3.66
C ALA A 152 4.20 19.31 -2.55
N VAL A 153 3.78 18.56 -1.52
CA VAL A 153 2.92 19.13 -0.46
C VAL A 153 3.71 20.03 0.49
N HIS A 154 3.25 21.27 0.68
CA HIS A 154 3.85 22.25 1.59
C HIS A 154 3.21 22.26 2.99
N HIS A 155 1.92 21.90 3.08
CA HIS A 155 1.16 21.96 4.33
C HIS A 155 0.61 20.59 4.71
N ILE A 156 1.04 20.09 5.86
CA ILE A 156 0.68 18.75 6.37
C ILE A 156 -0.83 18.54 6.51
N ARG A 157 -1.60 19.60 6.76
CA ARG A 157 -3.05 19.51 6.94
C ARG A 157 -3.80 19.05 5.68
N ASN A 158 -3.28 19.38 4.49
CA ASN A 158 -3.94 19.07 3.22
C ASN A 158 -3.63 17.65 2.72
N VAL A 159 -2.60 17.05 3.28
CA VAL A 159 -2.01 15.80 2.82
C VAL A 159 -3.00 14.63 2.89
N TRP A 160 -3.74 14.50 3.98
CA TRP A 160 -4.72 13.42 4.16
C TRP A 160 -5.88 13.53 3.18
N GLY A 161 -6.32 14.76 2.87
CA GLY A 161 -7.33 15.00 1.83
C GLY A 161 -6.84 14.64 0.44
N ILE A 162 -5.58 15.00 0.11
CA ILE A 162 -4.95 14.64 -1.17
C ILE A 162 -4.85 13.11 -1.31
N SER A 163 -4.36 12.42 -0.27
CA SER A 163 -4.26 10.96 -0.25
C SER A 163 -5.62 10.27 -0.48
N ALA A 164 -6.67 10.78 0.18
CA ALA A 164 -8.03 10.25 0.01
C ALA A 164 -8.55 10.45 -1.43
N ILE A 165 -8.39 11.64 -2.02
CA ILE A 165 -8.80 11.90 -3.41
C ILE A 165 -8.07 10.96 -4.37
N MET A 166 -6.77 10.76 -4.18
CA MET A 166 -5.98 9.87 -5.03
C MET A 166 -6.49 8.44 -5.00
N SER A 167 -6.83 7.90 -3.83
CA SER A 167 -7.34 6.53 -3.72
C SER A 167 -8.68 6.27 -4.42
N VAL A 168 -9.41 7.33 -4.79
CA VAL A 168 -10.70 7.23 -5.48
C VAL A 168 -10.56 7.52 -6.97
N VAL A 169 -9.73 8.51 -7.33
CA VAL A 169 -9.61 9.01 -8.71
C VAL A 169 -8.60 8.20 -9.53
N LEU A 170 -7.59 7.60 -8.90
CA LEU A 170 -6.45 6.92 -9.53
C LEU A 170 -6.39 5.46 -9.14
#